data_AF-W1WH22-F1
#
_entry.id   AF-W1WH22-F1
#
_cell.length_a   1.000
_cell.length_b   1.000
_cell.length_c   1.000
_cell.angle_alpha   90.00
_cell.angle_beta   90.00
_cell.angle_gamma   90.00
#
_symmetry.space_group_name_H-M   'P 1'
#
loop_
_entity.id
_entity.type
_entity.pdbx_description
1 polymer ?
#
loop_
_entity_poly.entity_id
_entity_poly.type
_entity_poly.pdbx_seq_one_letter_code
_entity_poly.pdbx_strand_id
1 'polypeptide(L)'
;MRFSRFIIGLTSCIAFSVQAANVDEYITQLPAGANLALMVQKVGASAPAIDYHSQQMALPASTQKVITALAALIQLGPDFRFTTTLETKGNVENGVLKGDLVARFGADPTLKRQDIRNMVATLK
;
A
#
# COMPACT_ATOMS: atom_id res chain seq x y z
N MET A 1 76.16 -13.37 -3.01
CA MET A 1 75.44 -12.71 -4.13
C MET A 1 74.39 -13.67 -4.69
N ARG A 2 73.22 -13.12 -5.05
CA ARG A 2 72.13 -13.70 -5.88
C ARG A 2 71.16 -14.66 -5.17
N PHE A 3 69.84 -14.60 -5.33
CA PHE A 3 68.88 -13.59 -5.79
C PHE A 3 67.51 -14.18 -5.35
N SER A 4 66.76 -13.50 -4.49
CA SER A 4 65.40 -13.93 -4.11
C SER A 4 64.44 -13.62 -5.25
N ARG A 5 63.81 -14.64 -5.83
CA ARG A 5 62.81 -14.48 -6.91
C ARG A 5 61.43 -14.35 -6.27
N PHE A 6 61.00 -13.12 -5.99
CA PHE A 6 59.60 -12.82 -5.71
C PHE A 6 58.81 -12.91 -7.01
N ILE A 7 57.92 -13.89 -7.12
CA ILE A 7 56.89 -13.94 -8.16
C ILE A 7 55.65 -13.26 -7.56
N ILE A 8 55.35 -12.05 -8.03
CA ILE A 8 54.10 -11.36 -7.72
C ILE A 8 53.10 -11.76 -8.81
N GLY A 9 52.13 -12.60 -8.47
CA GLY A 9 51.01 -12.95 -9.34
C GLY A 9 49.96 -11.83 -9.31
N LEU A 10 49.77 -11.17 -10.45
CA LEU A 10 48.71 -10.17 -10.65
C LEU A 10 47.40 -10.90 -10.98
N THR A 11 46.60 -11.22 -9.95
CA THR A 11 45.22 -11.70 -10.15
C THR A 11 44.32 -10.54 -10.57
N SER A 12 43.93 -10.52 -11.84
CA SER A 12 42.91 -9.60 -12.35
C SER A 12 41.53 -10.15 -11.99
N CYS A 13 40.84 -9.51 -11.05
CA CYS A 13 39.43 -9.79 -10.79
C CYS A 13 38.58 -9.12 -11.87
N ILE A 14 38.02 -9.91 -12.79
CA ILE A 14 36.98 -9.42 -13.70
C ILE A 14 35.69 -9.31 -12.89
N ALA A 15 35.35 -8.10 -12.45
CA ALA A 15 34.04 -7.82 -11.90
C ALA A 15 33.04 -7.71 -13.05
N PHE A 16 32.10 -8.65 -13.16
CA PHE A 16 30.94 -8.49 -14.03
C PHE A 16 30.02 -7.43 -13.42
N SER A 17 30.06 -6.21 -13.96
CA SER A 17 29.02 -5.22 -13.68
C SER A 17 27.75 -5.64 -14.42
N VAL A 18 26.73 -6.07 -13.68
CA VAL A 18 25.37 -6.17 -14.21
C VAL A 18 24.95 -4.76 -14.59
N GLN A 19 24.84 -4.50 -15.89
CA GLN A 19 24.35 -3.22 -16.39
C GLN A 19 22.86 -3.15 -16.07
N ALA A 20 22.46 -2.22 -15.21
CA ALA A 20 21.06 -1.90 -15.00
C ALA A 20 20.43 -1.42 -16.32
N ALA A 21 19.12 -1.63 -16.49
CA ALA A 21 18.42 -1.22 -17.71
C ALA A 21 18.55 0.29 -17.96
N ASN A 22 18.78 0.69 -19.21
CA ASN A 22 19.00 2.10 -19.58
C ASN A 22 17.66 2.84 -19.62
N VAL A 23 17.32 3.54 -18.53
CA VAL A 23 16.05 4.28 -18.40
C VAL A 23 15.94 5.41 -19.42
N ASP A 24 17.04 6.09 -19.73
CA ASP A 24 17.06 7.22 -20.68
C ASP A 24 16.62 6.82 -22.09
N GLU A 25 16.99 5.61 -22.54
CA GLU A 25 16.54 5.08 -23.83
C GLU A 25 15.01 4.91 -23.87
N TYR A 26 14.41 4.40 -22.80
CA TYR A 26 12.96 4.16 -22.74
C TYR A 26 12.14 5.45 -22.59
N ILE A 27 12.71 6.50 -21.99
CA ILE A 27 12.04 7.80 -21.87
C ILE A 27 11.74 8.40 -23.25
N THR A 28 12.56 8.12 -24.27
CA THR A 28 12.31 8.59 -25.65
C THR A 28 11.01 8.04 -26.25
N GLN A 29 10.48 6.96 -25.69
CA GLN A 29 9.21 6.36 -26.11
C GLN A 29 7.99 7.02 -25.44
N LEU A 30 8.22 7.85 -24.41
CA LEU A 30 7.16 8.57 -23.70
C LEU A 30 6.82 9.89 -24.44
N PRO A 31 5.60 10.43 -24.25
CA PRO A 31 5.25 11.74 -24.80
C PRO A 31 6.20 12.85 -24.36
N ALA A 32 6.44 13.82 -25.24
CA ALA A 32 7.28 14.97 -24.96
C ALA A 32 6.78 15.73 -23.71
N GLY A 33 7.69 16.01 -22.77
CA GLY A 33 7.37 16.68 -21.50
C GLY A 33 6.89 15.76 -20.39
N ALA A 34 6.83 14.44 -20.60
CA ALA A 34 6.60 13.48 -19.53
C ALA A 34 7.72 13.57 -18.47
N ASN A 35 7.36 13.42 -17.20
CA ASN A 35 8.28 13.43 -16.08
C ASN A 35 8.24 12.06 -15.39
N LEU A 36 9.41 11.42 -15.23
CA LEU A 36 9.57 10.11 -14.64
C LEU A 36 10.40 10.20 -13.36
N ALA A 37 9.90 9.57 -12.31
CA ALA A 37 10.67 9.18 -11.13
C ALA A 37 10.51 7.67 -10.95
N LEU A 38 11.62 6.92 -10.90
CA LEU A 38 11.66 5.47 -10.84
C LEU A 38 12.75 5.01 -9.87
N MET A 39 12.39 4.08 -8.99
CA MET A 39 13.33 3.41 -8.09
C MET A 39 13.06 1.91 -8.09
N VAL A 40 14.09 1.10 -8.30
CA VAL A 40 14.01 -0.37 -8.22
C VAL A 40 15.09 -0.86 -7.28
N GLN A 41 14.70 -1.55 -6.21
CA GLN A 41 15.61 -2.03 -5.19
C GLN A 41 15.30 -3.48 -4.82
N LYS A 42 16.35 -4.30 -4.75
CA LYS A 42 16.24 -5.65 -4.21
C LYS A 42 15.84 -5.57 -2.74
N VAL A 43 14.84 -6.35 -2.33
CA VAL A 43 14.36 -6.39 -0.93
C VAL A 43 15.53 -6.69 0.02
N GLY A 44 15.70 -5.84 1.03
CA GLY A 44 16.76 -5.94 2.04
C GLY A 44 18.15 -5.41 1.61
N ALA A 45 18.34 -4.99 0.36
CA ALA A 45 19.58 -4.33 -0.06
C ALA A 45 19.65 -2.88 0.45
N SER A 46 20.85 -2.35 0.64
CA SER A 46 21.08 -0.96 1.08
C SER A 46 21.13 0.07 -0.05
N ALA A 47 21.29 -0.39 -1.30
CA ALA A 47 21.36 0.47 -2.48
C ALA A 47 20.38 -0.01 -3.57
N PRO A 48 19.76 0.93 -4.33
CA PRO A 48 18.89 0.58 -5.45
C PRO A 48 19.69 0.00 -6.62
N ALA A 49 19.05 -0.87 -7.40
CA ALA A 49 19.57 -1.35 -8.68
C ALA A 49 19.31 -0.33 -9.81
N ILE A 50 18.22 0.43 -9.71
CA ILE A 50 17.87 1.55 -10.60
C ILE A 50 17.41 2.71 -9.72
N ASP A 51 18.01 3.89 -9.92
CA ASP A 51 17.60 5.15 -9.29
C ASP A 51 17.54 6.24 -10.36
N TYR A 52 16.33 6.67 -10.70
CA TYR A 52 16.06 7.75 -11.66
C TYR A 52 15.14 8.76 -10.99
N HIS A 53 15.70 9.88 -10.51
CA HIS A 53 14.98 10.94 -9.80
C HIS A 53 14.14 10.46 -8.60
N SER A 54 14.57 9.42 -7.86
CA SER A 54 13.78 8.85 -6.76
C SER A 54 13.42 9.83 -5.64
N GLN A 55 14.21 10.89 -5.45
CA GLN A 55 13.99 11.93 -4.44
C GLN A 55 13.06 13.06 -4.91
N GLN A 56 12.66 13.06 -6.19
CA GLN A 56 11.74 14.06 -6.71
C GLN A 56 10.31 13.71 -6.32
N MET A 57 9.60 14.66 -5.71
CA MET A 57 8.18 14.46 -5.40
C MET A 57 7.35 14.34 -6.68
N ALA A 58 6.38 13.41 -6.66
CA ALA A 58 5.43 13.17 -7.73
C ALA A 58 4.03 12.90 -7.17
N LEU A 59 3.00 13.03 -8.02
CA LEU A 59 1.65 12.63 -7.66
C LEU A 59 1.57 11.10 -7.56
N PRO A 60 1.22 10.53 -6.39
CA PRO A 60 1.19 9.07 -6.22
C PRO A 60 -0.03 8.42 -6.91
N ALA A 61 -1.07 9.20 -7.21
CA ALA A 61 -2.35 8.68 -7.66
C ALA A 61 -2.84 7.55 -6.73
N SER A 62 -3.25 6.40 -7.28
CA SER A 62 -3.75 5.28 -6.47
C SER A 62 -2.66 4.51 -5.71
N THR A 63 -1.36 4.75 -5.91
CA THR A 63 -0.32 4.11 -5.10
C THR A 63 -0.37 4.55 -3.63
N GLN A 64 -0.99 5.70 -3.34
CA GLN A 64 -1.32 6.14 -1.99
C GLN A 64 -2.07 5.07 -1.17
N LYS A 65 -2.85 4.20 -1.84
CA LYS A 65 -3.60 3.12 -1.19
C LYS A 65 -2.69 2.09 -0.51
N VAL A 66 -1.43 1.96 -0.93
CA VAL A 66 -0.45 1.07 -0.26
C VAL A 66 -0.17 1.57 1.17
N ILE A 67 0.06 2.87 1.33
CA ILE A 67 0.28 3.49 2.66
C ILE A 67 -0.99 3.35 3.50
N THR A 68 -2.17 3.65 2.94
CA THR A 68 -3.45 3.51 3.64
C THR A 68 -3.70 2.08 4.11
N ALA A 69 -3.44 1.08 3.26
CA ALA A 69 -3.63 -0.33 3.61
C ALA A 69 -2.68 -0.76 4.74
N LEU A 70 -1.40 -0.38 4.67
CA LEU A 70 -0.43 -0.67 5.74
C LEU A 70 -0.84 0.00 7.06
N ALA A 71 -1.19 1.28 7.03
CA ALA A 71 -1.62 2.02 8.21
C ALA A 71 -2.90 1.43 8.82
N ALA A 72 -3.87 1.03 8.00
CA ALA A 72 -5.10 0.40 8.46
C ALA A 72 -4.82 -0.96 9.12
N LEU A 73 -3.94 -1.79 8.54
CA LEU A 73 -3.55 -3.07 9.14
C LEU A 73 -2.86 -2.90 10.50
N ILE A 74 -1.98 -1.89 10.64
CA ILE A 74 -1.30 -1.60 11.92
C ILE A 74 -2.30 -1.08 12.96
N GLN A 75 -3.19 -0.16 12.57
CA GLN A 75 -4.08 0.54 13.50
C GLN A 75 -5.33 -0.26 13.88
N LEU A 76 -5.92 -0.99 12.93
CA LEU A 76 -7.21 -1.68 13.09
C LEU A 76 -7.05 -3.19 13.18
N GLY A 77 -5.97 -3.74 12.64
CA GLY A 77 -5.77 -5.18 12.50
C GLY A 77 -6.50 -5.77 11.28
N PRO A 78 -6.15 -7.00 10.87
CA PRO A 78 -6.74 -7.65 9.70
C PRO A 78 -8.19 -8.09 9.91
N ASP A 79 -8.61 -8.27 11.16
CA ASP A 79 -9.94 -8.77 11.53
C ASP A 79 -10.95 -7.65 11.82
N PHE A 80 -10.57 -6.39 11.63
CA PHE A 80 -11.47 -5.25 11.79
C PHE A 80 -12.69 -5.38 10.89
N ARG A 81 -13.86 -5.07 11.45
CA ARG A 81 -15.13 -5.01 10.73
C ARG A 81 -15.83 -3.70 11.02
N PHE A 82 -16.34 -3.08 9.97
CA PHE A 82 -17.31 -2.01 10.11
C PHE A 82 -18.62 -2.57 10.67
N THR A 83 -19.34 -1.75 11.44
CA THR A 83 -20.56 -2.16 12.12
C THR A 83 -21.66 -1.15 11.87
N THR A 84 -22.84 -1.63 11.47
CA THR A 84 -24.06 -0.83 11.39
C THR A 84 -25.10 -1.43 12.32
N THR A 85 -25.75 -0.62 13.16
CA THR A 85 -26.71 -1.08 14.18
C THR A 85 -28.04 -0.34 14.08
N LEU A 86 -29.12 -1.02 14.47
CA LEU A 86 -30.38 -0.40 14.88
C LEU A 86 -30.47 -0.42 16.40
N GLU A 87 -30.71 0.73 17.01
CA GLU A 87 -30.70 0.95 18.46
C GLU A 87 -31.99 1.63 18.90
N THR A 88 -32.54 1.24 20.05
CA THR A 88 -33.74 1.87 20.62
C THR A 88 -33.37 2.83 21.74
N LYS A 89 -33.94 4.04 21.71
CA LYS A 89 -33.88 5.01 22.81
C LYS A 89 -35.28 5.24 23.37
N GLY A 90 -35.69 4.39 24.30
CA GLY A 90 -37.02 4.39 24.90
C GLY A 90 -37.46 2.97 25.26
N ASN A 91 -38.57 2.86 25.99
CA ASN A 91 -39.14 1.56 26.36
C ASN A 91 -40.07 1.05 25.25
N VAL A 92 -40.16 -0.27 25.09
CA VAL A 92 -41.19 -0.90 24.26
C VAL A 92 -42.33 -1.33 25.15
N GLU A 93 -43.48 -0.67 25.02
CA GLU A 93 -44.69 -0.95 25.79
C GLU A 93 -45.79 -1.45 24.86
N ASN A 94 -46.31 -2.65 25.12
CA ASN A 94 -47.36 -3.29 24.31
C ASN A 94 -47.01 -3.32 22.80
N GLY A 95 -45.74 -3.57 22.48
CA GLY A 95 -45.26 -3.62 21.09
C GLY A 95 -45.04 -2.25 20.43
N VAL A 96 -45.18 -1.15 21.17
CA VAL A 96 -44.94 0.22 20.67
C VAL A 96 -43.69 0.77 21.35
N LEU A 97 -42.68 1.14 20.53
CA LEU A 97 -41.52 1.88 21.02
C LEU A 97 -41.95 3.30 21.43
N LYS A 98 -41.76 3.64 22.70
CA LYS A 98 -41.97 4.97 23.30
C LYS A 98 -40.66 5.74 23.28
N GLY A 99 -40.25 6.14 22.09
CA GLY A 99 -39.01 6.89 21.87
C GLY A 99 -38.48 6.69 20.46
N ASP A 100 -37.17 6.79 20.30
CA ASP A 100 -36.54 6.85 18.98
C ASP A 100 -35.94 5.50 18.59
N LEU A 101 -36.08 5.16 17.31
CA LEU A 101 -35.25 4.17 16.64
C LEU A 101 -34.08 4.87 15.96
N VAL A 102 -32.85 4.51 16.32
CA VAL A 102 -31.62 5.09 15.80
C VAL A 102 -30.95 4.09 14.87
N ALA A 103 -30.74 4.48 13.62
CA ALA A 103 -29.86 3.77 12.70
C ALA A 103 -28.45 4.34 12.78
N ARG A 104 -27.52 3.62 13.43
CA ARG A 104 -26.12 4.03 13.56
C ARG A 104 -25.30 3.39 12.46
N PHE A 105 -24.94 4.20 11.46
CA PHE A 105 -24.03 3.80 10.39
C PHE A 105 -22.58 3.90 10.84
N GLY A 106 -21.79 2.84 10.58
CA GLY A 106 -20.37 2.80 10.91
C GLY A 106 -19.44 2.78 9.69
N ALA A 107 -19.85 3.41 8.58
CA ALA A 107 -19.06 3.54 7.36
C ALA A 107 -18.67 2.23 6.63
N ASP A 108 -19.47 1.17 6.77
CA ASP A 108 -19.28 -0.07 6.00
C ASP A 108 -19.45 0.19 4.49
N PRO A 109 -18.38 0.12 3.68
CA PRO A 109 -18.46 0.36 2.24
C PRO A 109 -19.16 -0.78 1.49
N THR A 110 -19.53 -1.87 2.17
CA THR A 110 -20.14 -3.07 1.61
C THR A 110 -21.61 -3.26 1.98
N LEU A 111 -22.18 -2.34 2.78
CA LEU A 111 -23.58 -2.37 3.22
C LEU A 111 -24.55 -2.32 2.05
N LYS A 112 -25.53 -3.23 2.02
CA LYS A 112 -26.51 -3.37 0.93
C LYS A 112 -27.91 -3.07 1.43
N ARG A 113 -28.81 -2.78 0.49
CA ARG A 113 -30.25 -2.62 0.75
C ARG A 113 -30.86 -3.82 1.49
N GLN A 114 -30.39 -5.03 1.18
CA GLN A 114 -30.88 -6.26 1.83
C GLN A 114 -30.44 -6.35 3.30
N ASP A 115 -29.27 -5.83 3.66
CA ASP A 115 -28.80 -5.83 5.04
C ASP A 115 -29.70 -4.93 5.90
N ILE A 116 -30.11 -3.77 5.37
CA ILE A 116 -31.10 -2.90 6.02
C ILE A 116 -32.45 -3.61 6.19
N ARG A 117 -32.93 -4.29 5.14
CA ARG A 117 -34.18 -5.08 5.22
C ARG A 117 -34.08 -6.15 6.30
N ASN A 118 -32.96 -6.84 6.39
CA ASN A 118 -32.73 -7.87 7.40
C ASN A 118 -32.69 -7.27 8.81
N MET A 119 -32.01 -6.13 9.01
CA MET A 119 -31.99 -5.44 10.31
C MET A 119 -33.40 -5.03 10.77
N VAL A 120 -34.23 -4.51 9.86
CA VAL A 120 -35.63 -4.17 10.15
C VAL A 120 -36.46 -5.44 10.43
N ALA A 121 -36.22 -6.54 9.71
CA ALA A 121 -36.88 -7.80 9.96
C ALA A 121 -36.53 -8.39 11.34
N THR A 122 -35.28 -8.25 11.80
CA THR A 122 -34.85 -8.65 13.14
C THR A 122 -35.49 -7.80 14.25
N LEU A 123 -35.79 -6.53 13.97
CA LEU A 123 -36.47 -5.64 14.90
C LEU A 123 -37.96 -5.99 15.08
N LYS A 124 -38.56 -6.67 14.08
CA LYS A 124 -40.00 -6.91 14.00
C LYS A 124 -40.44 -8.11 14.83
#